data_AF-A0A962YZA0-F1
#
_entry.id   AF-A0A962YZA0-F1
#
_cell.length_a   1.000
_cell.length_b   1.000
_cell.length_c   1.000
_cell.angle_alpha   90.00
_cell.angle_beta   90.00
_cell.angle_gamma   90.00
#
_symmetry.space_group_name_H-M   'P 1'
#
loop_
_entity.id
_entity.type
_entity.pdbx_description
1 polymer ?
#
loop_
_entity_poly.entity_id
_entity_poly.type
_entity_poly.pdbx_seq_one_letter_code
_entity_poly.pdbx_strand_id
1 'polypeptide(L)'
;MLSQTASAEPGRWRTDRTPYLRGIMDALSPSSPIEKVVFMKGAQVGGTEAGNNWVGYIIDQAPGPMLVVQPTVEMGKRWSKGRLAPLIEDTPCIQNKVKDPRSRNSGNTVQSKEFTGGIIVVTGANSAVGLRSMPVRYLFLDEIDAYPGDADGEGDPVNLAIQRTSTFSRRKVLLISTPTIQGLSRIEHEFEASNKQHYWVPCPHCKELQILKWPQIKWDDDPEKAYYECIHCQGKIEHHQKTWMLEHGCWKPENPEQTKVAGFHLSSLYSPVGWFSWADAVKHFLQAKSNEQLLKVWVNTTLGETWVDKGEAPDWQRLYERREHYKIGIVPRGGLVLTAGVDVQKDRLELEVVAWGPNRESWSVDYKILLGDPEKDNIWQQLSEALQHSYESADGLYRPISMLAIDAGFATQEVYAWVREQSLNQVMA
;
A
#
# COMPACT_ATOMS: atom_id res chain seq x y z
N MET A 1 5.99 -5.45 29.92
CA MET A 1 4.71 -5.19 30.63
C MET A 1 3.98 -4.08 29.89
N LEU A 2 2.65 -4.06 29.94
CA LEU A 2 1.83 -2.98 29.41
C LEU A 2 1.56 -1.96 30.52
N SER A 3 2.00 -0.72 30.31
CA SER A 3 1.86 0.33 31.32
C SER A 3 0.43 0.86 31.42
N GLN A 4 0.01 1.26 32.62
CA GLN A 4 -1.28 1.93 32.86
C GLN A 4 -1.43 3.25 32.11
N THR A 5 -0.32 3.95 31.88
CA THR A 5 -0.32 5.24 31.18
C THR A 5 -0.52 5.08 29.67
N ALA A 6 -0.26 3.88 29.14
CA ALA A 6 -0.11 3.63 27.71
C ALA A 6 -1.17 2.66 27.16
N SER A 7 -1.69 1.75 27.98
CA SER A 7 -2.57 0.66 27.56
C SER A 7 -3.93 0.71 28.23
N ALA A 8 -4.99 0.40 27.46
CA ALA A 8 -6.33 0.19 27.99
C ALA A 8 -6.44 -1.10 28.83
N GLU A 9 -5.59 -2.09 28.56
CA GLU A 9 -5.46 -3.32 29.33
C GLU A 9 -4.03 -3.36 29.93
N PRO A 10 -3.78 -2.77 31.11
CA PRO A 10 -2.46 -2.78 31.74
C PRO A 10 -2.12 -4.14 32.35
N GLY A 11 -0.82 -4.39 32.54
CA GLY A 11 -0.30 -5.60 33.18
C GLY A 11 0.58 -6.45 32.26
N ARG A 12 0.62 -7.77 32.51
CA ARG A 12 1.48 -8.67 31.74
C ARG A 12 0.94 -8.80 30.32
N TRP A 13 1.82 -8.64 29.32
CA TRP A 13 1.49 -8.89 27.92
C TRP A 13 1.00 -10.33 27.74
N ARG A 14 -0.11 -10.50 27.01
CA ARG A 14 -0.70 -11.80 26.67
C ARG A 14 -0.88 -11.86 25.16
N THR A 15 0.02 -12.56 24.46
CA THR A 15 -0.09 -12.74 23.00
C THR A 15 -1.39 -13.42 22.61
N ASP A 16 -1.98 -14.25 23.48
CA ASP A 16 -3.27 -14.90 23.24
C ASP A 16 -4.43 -13.91 23.09
N ARG A 17 -4.27 -12.66 23.57
CA ARG A 17 -5.24 -11.59 23.33
C ARG A 17 -5.24 -11.12 21.88
N THR A 18 -4.08 -11.18 21.22
CA THR A 18 -3.81 -10.74 19.85
C THR A 18 -3.00 -11.82 19.13
N PRO A 19 -3.57 -13.03 18.92
CA PRO A 19 -2.81 -14.22 18.51
C PRO A 19 -2.14 -14.05 17.14
N TYR A 20 -2.69 -13.20 16.27
CA TYR A 20 -2.10 -12.83 15.00
C TYR A 20 -0.73 -12.12 15.13
N LEU A 21 -0.43 -11.44 16.25
CA LEU A 21 0.88 -10.80 16.44
C LEU A 21 2.00 -11.82 16.72
N ARG A 22 1.67 -13.07 17.08
CA ARG A 22 2.66 -14.11 17.38
C ARG A 22 3.60 -14.34 16.19
N GLY A 23 3.05 -14.58 15.00
CA GLY A 23 3.84 -14.80 13.79
C GLY A 23 4.73 -13.61 13.40
N ILE A 24 4.26 -12.38 13.64
CA ILE A 24 5.03 -11.15 13.41
C ILE A 24 6.22 -11.09 14.38
N MET A 25 5.99 -11.32 15.68
CA MET A 25 7.05 -11.30 16.69
C MET A 25 8.05 -12.46 16.51
N ASP A 26 7.58 -13.64 16.09
CA ASP A 26 8.44 -14.78 15.76
C ASP A 26 9.36 -14.46 14.56
N ALA A 27 8.84 -13.77 13.53
CA ALA A 27 9.64 -13.32 12.39
C ALA A 27 10.73 -12.31 12.79
N LEU A 28 10.48 -11.49 13.82
CA LEU A 28 11.45 -10.53 14.38
C LEU A 28 12.55 -11.19 15.23
N SER A 29 12.38 -12.45 15.64
CA SER A 29 13.38 -13.18 16.43
C SER A 29 14.74 -13.21 15.70
N PRO A 30 15.87 -12.95 16.38
CA PRO A 30 17.21 -13.09 15.81
C PRO A 30 17.55 -14.49 15.26
N SER A 31 16.80 -15.52 15.65
CA SER A 31 16.93 -16.89 15.12
C SER A 31 16.17 -17.11 13.81
N SER A 32 15.18 -16.27 13.49
CA SER A 32 14.43 -16.34 12.24
C SER A 32 15.31 -15.88 11.06
N PRO A 33 15.24 -16.54 9.89
CA PRO A 33 15.99 -16.16 8.69
C PRO A 33 15.51 -14.87 8.03
N ILE A 34 14.31 -14.38 8.40
CA ILE A 34 13.72 -13.14 7.90
C ILE A 34 14.60 -11.95 8.28
N GLU A 35 14.86 -11.03 7.37
CA GLU A 35 15.62 -9.81 7.63
C GLU A 35 14.73 -8.57 7.73
N LYS A 36 13.60 -8.57 7.03
CA LYS A 36 12.64 -7.47 7.01
C LYS A 36 11.22 -8.00 7.29
N VAL A 37 10.54 -7.37 8.23
CA VAL A 37 9.16 -7.62 8.61
C VAL A 37 8.34 -6.39 8.26
N VAL A 38 7.32 -6.56 7.43
CA VAL A 38 6.43 -5.49 6.96
C VAL A 38 5.04 -5.75 7.52
N PHE A 39 4.43 -4.76 8.18
CA PHE A 39 3.09 -4.88 8.73
C PHE A 39 2.19 -3.73 8.22
N MET A 40 1.48 -4.01 7.13
CA MET A 40 0.42 -3.15 6.57
C MET A 40 -0.87 -3.46 7.32
N LYS A 41 -1.40 -2.49 8.07
CA LYS A 41 -2.45 -2.78 9.04
C LYS A 41 -3.53 -1.72 9.12
N GLY A 42 -4.71 -2.11 9.56
CA GLY A 42 -5.70 -1.19 10.11
C GLY A 42 -5.25 -0.66 11.48
N ALA A 43 -5.85 0.43 11.93
CA ALA A 43 -5.57 1.07 13.20
C ALA A 43 -5.90 0.14 14.39
N GLN A 44 -5.16 0.33 15.49
CA GLN A 44 -5.43 -0.29 16.79
C GLN A 44 -5.40 -1.83 16.85
N VAL A 45 -4.70 -2.49 15.93
CA VAL A 45 -4.44 -3.95 15.98
C VAL A 45 -3.13 -4.32 16.69
N GLY A 46 -2.57 -3.43 17.50
CA GLY A 46 -1.39 -3.74 18.34
C GLY A 46 -0.03 -3.77 17.63
N GLY A 47 0.10 -3.22 16.42
CA GLY A 47 1.37 -3.14 15.68
C GLY A 47 2.50 -2.46 16.45
N THR A 48 2.29 -1.22 16.91
CA THR A 48 3.29 -0.50 17.72
C THR A 48 3.65 -1.26 19.01
N GLU A 49 2.69 -1.94 19.65
CA GLU A 49 2.99 -2.72 20.85
C GLU A 49 3.80 -3.99 20.56
N ALA A 50 3.63 -4.61 19.38
CA ALA A 50 4.55 -5.66 18.92
C ALA A 50 5.98 -5.12 18.76
N GLY A 51 6.12 -3.90 18.22
CA GLY A 51 7.40 -3.18 18.16
C GLY A 51 7.98 -2.87 19.54
N ASN A 52 7.17 -2.41 20.49
CA ASN A 52 7.60 -2.16 21.88
C ASN A 52 8.07 -3.45 22.58
N ASN A 53 7.32 -4.55 22.42
CA ASN A 53 7.72 -5.85 22.95
C ASN A 53 9.05 -6.32 22.34
N TRP A 54 9.25 -6.08 21.05
CA TRP A 54 10.50 -6.37 20.37
C TRP A 54 11.67 -5.54 20.93
N VAL A 55 11.47 -4.23 21.16
CA VAL A 55 12.46 -3.38 21.85
C VAL A 55 12.83 -3.97 23.22
N GLY A 56 11.83 -4.36 24.03
CA GLY A 56 12.07 -4.99 25.33
C GLY A 56 12.86 -6.31 25.21
N TYR A 57 12.52 -7.14 24.23
CA TYR A 57 13.26 -8.38 23.93
C TYR A 57 14.71 -8.11 23.53
N ILE A 58 15.00 -7.07 22.74
CA ILE A 58 16.37 -6.68 22.37
C ILE A 58 17.17 -6.26 23.59
N ILE A 59 16.61 -5.47 24.50
CA ILE A 59 17.30 -5.07 25.74
C ILE A 59 17.64 -6.30 26.59
N ASP A 60 16.72 -7.27 26.65
CA ASP A 60 16.83 -8.40 27.57
C ASP A 60 17.67 -9.57 27.02
N GLN A 61 17.33 -10.03 25.82
CA GLN A 61 17.72 -11.34 25.30
C GLN A 61 18.72 -11.28 24.14
N ALA A 62 18.69 -10.22 23.34
CA ALA A 62 19.59 -10.09 22.19
C ALA A 62 20.16 -8.67 22.02
N PRO A 63 20.92 -8.15 23.00
CA PRO A 63 21.45 -6.79 22.98
C PRO A 63 22.17 -6.43 21.68
N GLY A 64 21.95 -5.20 21.23
CA GLY A 64 22.62 -4.65 20.06
C GLY A 64 22.16 -3.21 19.78
N PRO A 65 22.81 -2.54 18.82
CA PRO A 65 22.42 -1.19 18.42
C PRO A 65 21.08 -1.22 17.67
N MET A 66 20.12 -0.43 18.16
CA MET A 66 18.78 -0.29 17.60
C MET A 66 18.46 1.18 17.28
N LEU A 67 17.86 1.41 16.12
CA LEU A 67 17.27 2.71 15.76
C LEU A 67 15.74 2.57 15.73
N VAL A 68 15.05 3.45 16.44
CA VAL A 68 13.59 3.61 16.39
C VAL A 68 13.28 4.93 15.71
N VAL A 69 12.47 4.88 14.65
CA VAL A 69 12.10 6.03 13.84
C VAL A 69 10.59 6.22 13.93
N GLN A 70 10.21 7.44 14.23
CA GLN A 70 8.83 7.92 14.25
C GLN A 70 8.66 8.99 13.15
N PRO A 71 7.44 9.39 12.76
CA PRO A 71 7.25 10.37 11.68
C PRO A 71 8.01 11.69 11.91
N THR A 72 8.04 12.18 13.15
CA THR A 72 8.82 13.37 13.53
C THR A 72 9.66 13.15 14.79
N VAL A 73 10.70 13.99 14.97
CA VAL A 73 11.55 13.98 16.17
C VAL A 73 10.71 14.20 17.44
N GLU A 74 9.71 15.07 17.39
CA GLU A 74 8.76 15.35 18.47
C GLU A 74 7.93 14.11 18.83
N MET A 75 7.44 13.39 17.81
CA MET A 75 6.73 12.12 18.01
C MET A 75 7.67 11.06 18.60
N GLY A 76 8.94 11.00 18.16
CA GLY A 76 9.98 10.17 18.76
C GLY A 76 10.19 10.45 20.26
N LYS A 77 10.32 11.72 20.63
CA LYS A 77 10.43 12.14 22.04
C LYS A 77 9.19 11.77 22.85
N ARG A 78 7.98 11.92 22.26
CA ARG A 78 6.71 11.55 22.90
C ARG A 78 6.61 10.04 23.11
N TRP A 79 6.92 9.24 22.09
CA TRP A 79 6.94 7.78 22.20
C TRP A 79 7.95 7.32 23.25
N SER A 80 9.16 7.90 23.27
CA SER A 80 10.17 7.52 24.26
C SER A 80 9.71 7.77 25.69
N LYS A 81 9.09 8.93 25.97
CA LYS A 81 8.57 9.25 27.31
C LYS A 81 7.32 8.45 27.69
N GLY A 82 6.40 8.25 26.73
CA GLY A 82 5.09 7.67 27.00
C GLY A 82 4.99 6.15 26.83
N ARG A 83 5.94 5.53 26.12
CA ARG A 83 5.95 4.09 25.81
C ARG A 83 7.24 3.42 26.27
N LEU A 84 8.40 3.90 25.79
CA LEU A 84 9.68 3.24 26.06
C LEU A 84 10.11 3.33 27.54
N ALA A 85 10.03 4.51 28.15
CA ALA A 85 10.39 4.66 29.56
C ALA A 85 9.49 3.81 30.47
N PRO A 86 8.14 3.86 30.36
CA PRO A 86 7.27 2.96 31.11
C PRO A 86 7.52 1.48 30.83
N LEU A 87 7.80 1.10 29.57
CA LEU A 87 8.13 -0.29 29.23
C LEU A 87 9.34 -0.78 30.04
N ILE A 88 10.39 0.04 30.16
CA ILE A 88 11.60 -0.28 30.91
C ILE A 88 11.31 -0.32 32.41
N GLU A 89 10.63 0.71 32.94
CA GLU A 89 10.32 0.85 34.36
C GLU A 89 9.41 -0.27 34.88
N ASP A 90 8.37 -0.62 34.10
CA ASP A 90 7.34 -1.58 34.50
C ASP A 90 7.75 -3.04 34.25
N THR A 91 8.90 -3.31 33.61
CA THR A 91 9.31 -4.67 33.23
C THR A 91 10.54 -5.14 34.04
N PRO A 92 10.37 -6.00 35.05
CA PRO A 92 11.43 -6.34 36.02
C PRO A 92 12.75 -6.87 35.42
N CYS A 93 12.69 -7.64 34.32
CA CYS A 93 13.90 -8.21 33.72
C CYS A 93 14.79 -7.18 32.98
N ILE A 94 14.23 -6.04 32.58
CA ILE A 94 14.96 -4.99 31.85
C ILE A 94 15.14 -3.70 32.66
N GLN A 95 14.36 -3.49 33.71
CA GLN A 95 14.38 -2.28 34.54
C GLN A 95 15.80 -1.92 35.01
N ASN A 96 16.58 -2.91 35.45
CA ASN A 96 17.95 -2.71 35.94
C ASN A 96 19.04 -2.82 34.86
N LYS A 97 18.66 -3.13 33.60
CA LYS A 97 19.61 -3.23 32.48
C LYS A 97 19.92 -1.87 31.85
N VAL A 98 18.96 -0.95 31.91
CA VAL A 98 19.11 0.43 31.44
C VAL A 98 19.46 1.30 32.65
N LYS A 99 20.59 2.02 32.59
CA LYS A 99 21.05 2.84 33.73
C LYS A 99 20.06 3.96 34.08
N ASP A 100 19.97 4.33 35.35
CA ASP A 100 19.18 5.50 35.76
C ASP A 100 19.70 6.76 35.03
N PRO A 101 18.84 7.51 34.31
CA PRO A 101 19.19 8.77 33.66
C PRO A 101 19.89 9.78 34.59
N ARG A 102 19.57 9.77 35.89
CA ARG A 102 20.13 10.68 36.91
C ARG A 102 21.53 10.30 37.38
N SER A 103 22.03 9.13 37.01
CA SER A 103 23.38 8.69 37.37
C SER A 103 24.45 9.50 36.64
N ARG A 104 25.52 9.92 37.32
CA ARG A 104 26.71 10.51 36.68
C ARG A 104 27.29 9.46 35.73
N ASN A 105 27.26 9.74 34.42
CA ASN A 105 27.67 8.85 33.32
C ASN A 105 26.62 7.80 32.88
N SER A 106 25.33 8.13 32.95
CA SER A 106 24.27 7.22 32.48
C SER A 106 24.27 6.96 30.97
N GLY A 107 24.73 7.92 30.15
CA GLY A 107 24.59 7.89 28.69
C GLY A 107 23.13 8.04 28.21
N ASN A 108 22.18 8.11 29.15
CA ASN A 108 20.76 8.00 28.89
C ASN A 108 20.09 9.37 28.77
N THR A 109 19.41 9.58 27.65
CA THR A 109 18.63 10.79 27.36
C THR A 109 17.20 10.41 27.00
N VAL A 110 16.37 11.40 26.62
CA VAL A 110 15.04 11.10 26.06
C VAL A 110 15.17 10.32 24.74
N GLN A 111 16.22 10.54 23.95
CA GLN A 111 16.36 9.93 22.63
C GLN A 111 17.40 8.80 22.59
N SER A 112 18.07 8.51 23.70
CA SER A 112 19.08 7.45 23.79
C SER A 112 18.91 6.65 25.06
N LYS A 113 18.87 5.32 24.94
CA LYS A 113 18.90 4.36 26.06
C LYS A 113 20.05 3.38 25.85
N GLU A 114 21.12 3.53 26.61
CA GLU A 114 22.26 2.63 26.71
C GLU A 114 22.02 1.53 27.75
N PHE A 115 22.47 0.33 27.40
CA PHE A 115 22.43 -0.87 28.23
C PHE A 115 23.62 -1.78 27.88
N THR A 116 23.87 -2.78 28.71
CA THR A 116 24.99 -3.70 28.47
C THR A 116 24.84 -4.41 27.13
N GLY A 117 25.78 -4.16 26.21
CA GLY A 117 25.81 -4.78 24.88
C GLY A 117 24.94 -4.09 23.83
N GLY A 118 24.31 -2.94 24.12
CA GLY A 118 23.47 -2.26 23.13
C GLY A 118 23.06 -0.84 23.49
N ILE A 119 22.41 -0.20 22.53
CA ILE A 119 21.88 1.16 22.63
C ILE A 119 20.62 1.25 21.78
N ILE A 120 19.61 1.96 22.26
CA ILE A 120 18.43 2.35 21.49
C ILE A 120 18.50 3.85 21.25
N VAL A 121 18.53 4.26 19.98
CA VAL A 121 18.42 5.66 19.57
C VAL A 121 17.04 5.89 18.97
N VAL A 122 16.41 7.01 19.32
CA VAL A 122 15.08 7.40 18.86
C VAL A 122 15.16 8.71 18.07
N THR A 123 14.70 8.68 16.82
CA THR A 123 14.72 9.85 15.91
C THR A 123 13.40 10.00 15.15
N GLY A 124 13.29 11.12 14.42
CA GLY A 124 12.24 11.37 13.44
C GLY A 124 12.69 11.06 12.02
N ALA A 125 11.75 10.68 11.15
CA ALA A 125 11.95 10.56 9.72
C ALA A 125 12.25 11.91 9.04
N ASN A 126 11.86 13.01 9.68
CA ASN A 126 12.16 14.38 9.28
C ASN A 126 13.55 14.88 9.69
N SER A 127 14.47 14.01 10.11
CA SER A 127 15.85 14.40 10.48
C SER A 127 16.87 13.49 9.82
N ALA A 128 17.42 13.94 8.70
CA ALA A 128 18.37 13.16 7.90
C ALA A 128 19.65 12.83 8.70
N VAL A 129 20.14 13.81 9.48
CA VAL A 129 21.26 13.63 10.42
C VAL A 129 20.98 12.50 11.42
N GLY A 130 19.77 12.45 11.99
CA GLY A 130 19.37 11.40 12.93
C GLY A 130 19.35 10.01 12.27
N LEU A 131 18.80 9.92 11.05
CA LEU A 131 18.70 8.67 10.29
C LEU A 131 20.08 8.11 9.89
N ARG A 132 21.07 8.97 9.66
CA ARG A 132 22.43 8.54 9.27
C ARG A 132 23.41 8.39 10.43
N SER A 133 22.98 8.70 11.65
CA SER A 133 23.85 8.90 12.81
C SER A 133 24.75 7.72 13.18
N MET A 134 24.27 6.47 13.06
CA MET A 134 25.05 5.29 13.44
C MET A 134 24.62 4.01 12.69
N PRO A 135 25.54 3.04 12.52
CA PRO A 135 25.17 1.69 12.10
C PRO A 135 24.29 1.00 13.14
N VAL A 136 23.23 0.32 12.70
CA VAL A 136 22.29 -0.38 13.58
C VAL A 136 22.03 -1.81 13.14
N ARG A 137 21.90 -2.73 14.10
CA ARG A 137 21.50 -4.12 13.81
C ARG A 137 19.99 -4.26 13.72
N TYR A 138 19.28 -3.50 14.56
CA TYR A 138 17.83 -3.54 14.64
C TYR A 138 17.27 -2.17 14.22
N LEU A 139 16.26 -2.18 13.35
CA LEU A 139 15.62 -0.96 12.87
C LEU A 139 14.11 -1.11 13.01
N PHE A 140 13.49 -0.18 13.72
CA PHE A 140 12.03 -0.11 13.87
C PHE A 140 11.54 1.22 13.30
N LEU A 141 10.82 1.15 12.18
CA LEU A 141 10.21 2.28 11.50
C LEU A 141 8.69 2.17 11.69
N ASP A 142 8.13 3.04 12.51
CA ASP A 142 6.69 3.07 12.81
C ASP A 142 6.00 4.19 12.02
N GLU A 143 4.78 3.94 11.56
CA GLU A 143 3.94 4.82 10.73
C GLU A 143 4.66 5.37 9.48
N ILE A 144 5.28 4.48 8.69
CA ILE A 144 6.15 4.86 7.56
C ILE A 144 5.45 5.62 6.43
N ASP A 145 4.13 5.47 6.27
CA ASP A 145 3.38 6.23 5.27
C ASP A 145 3.18 7.70 5.69
N ALA A 146 3.34 8.02 6.97
CA ALA A 146 3.31 9.40 7.47
C ALA A 146 4.66 10.13 7.34
N TYR A 147 5.68 9.47 6.77
CA TYR A 147 7.01 10.05 6.62
C TYR A 147 7.04 11.06 5.47
N PRO A 148 7.86 12.13 5.57
CA PRO A 148 8.03 13.06 4.47
C PRO A 148 8.58 12.33 3.23
N GLY A 149 8.30 12.86 2.03
CA GLY A 149 8.85 12.36 0.77
C GLY A 149 10.39 12.38 0.73
N ASP A 150 10.97 13.33 1.47
CA ASP A 150 12.39 13.63 1.48
C ASP A 150 12.80 14.09 2.89
N ALA A 151 13.92 13.58 3.40
CA ALA A 151 14.52 14.02 4.66
C ALA A 151 15.64 15.05 4.39
N ASP A 152 15.38 16.32 4.71
CA ASP A 152 16.35 17.42 4.63
C ASP A 152 17.13 17.54 3.30
N GLY A 153 16.52 17.18 2.16
CA GLY A 153 17.12 17.19 0.83
C GLY A 153 17.93 15.94 0.47
N GLU A 154 17.90 14.90 1.29
CA GLU A 154 18.79 13.73 1.18
C GLU A 154 18.09 12.46 0.70
N GLY A 155 16.82 12.55 0.30
CA GLY A 155 16.04 11.47 -0.26
C GLY A 155 15.14 10.77 0.77
N ASP A 156 14.68 9.59 0.37
CA ASP A 156 13.64 8.86 1.11
C ASP A 156 14.12 8.41 2.52
N PRO A 157 13.40 8.80 3.60
CA PRO A 157 13.81 8.49 4.98
C PRO A 157 13.93 6.99 5.29
N VAL A 158 13.06 6.16 4.71
CA VAL A 158 13.05 4.70 4.95
C VAL A 158 14.33 4.09 4.38
N ASN A 159 14.68 4.44 3.14
CA ASN A 159 15.92 3.99 2.50
C ASN A 159 17.16 4.45 3.26
N LEU A 160 17.23 5.72 3.69
CA LEU A 160 18.35 6.24 4.48
C LEU A 160 18.57 5.43 5.77
N ALA A 161 17.48 5.11 6.48
CA ALA A 161 17.53 4.32 7.70
C ALA A 161 17.94 2.86 7.43
N ILE A 162 17.37 2.21 6.41
CA ILE A 162 17.70 0.81 6.06
C ILE A 162 19.19 0.67 5.73
N GLN A 163 19.80 1.65 5.07
CA GLN A 163 21.24 1.63 4.76
C GLN A 163 22.13 1.53 6.01
N ARG A 164 21.65 1.97 7.19
CA ARG A 164 22.39 1.82 8.46
C ARG A 164 22.52 0.37 8.93
N THR A 165 21.72 -0.54 8.36
CA THR A 165 21.75 -1.96 8.71
C THR A 165 22.71 -2.79 7.85
N SER A 166 23.33 -2.18 6.84
CA SER A 166 24.12 -2.86 5.80
C SER A 166 25.31 -3.66 6.34
N THR A 167 25.95 -3.23 7.42
CA THR A 167 27.14 -3.89 7.99
C THR A 167 26.81 -5.09 8.89
N PHE A 168 25.52 -5.33 9.21
CA PHE A 168 25.10 -6.43 10.08
C PHE A 168 24.43 -7.56 9.29
N SER A 169 25.08 -8.72 9.23
CA SER A 169 24.57 -9.91 8.53
C SER A 169 23.29 -10.50 9.14
N ARG A 170 23.09 -10.34 10.45
CA ARG A 170 21.87 -10.73 11.18
C ARG A 170 21.06 -9.50 11.61
N ARG A 171 20.86 -8.58 10.68
CA ARG A 171 19.98 -7.41 10.87
C ARG A 171 18.51 -7.82 10.95
N LYS A 172 17.69 -6.95 11.55
CA LYS A 172 16.23 -7.03 11.47
C LYS A 172 15.66 -5.64 11.26
N VAL A 173 14.73 -5.52 10.33
CA VAL A 173 13.99 -4.30 10.03
C VAL A 173 12.51 -4.56 10.25
N LEU A 174 11.83 -3.72 11.01
CA LEU A 174 10.39 -3.72 11.20
C LEU A 174 9.79 -2.45 10.60
N LEU A 175 8.87 -2.61 9.66
CA LEU A 175 8.08 -1.54 9.05
C LEU A 175 6.63 -1.71 9.48
N ILE A 176 6.01 -0.66 10.01
CA ILE A 176 4.59 -0.67 10.39
C ILE A 176 3.93 0.58 9.83
N SER A 177 2.74 0.45 9.25
CA SER A 177 1.91 1.61 8.92
C SER A 177 0.46 1.22 8.63
N THR A 178 -0.45 2.17 8.81
CA THR A 178 -1.65 2.19 7.96
C THR A 178 -1.27 2.66 6.56
N PRO A 179 -1.75 2.02 5.49
CA PRO A 179 -1.49 2.48 4.13
C PRO A 179 -2.26 3.76 3.80
N THR A 180 -1.89 4.39 2.69
CA THR A 180 -2.48 5.65 2.22
C THR A 180 -3.06 5.50 0.81
N ILE A 181 -2.47 6.16 -0.19
CA ILE A 181 -2.96 6.15 -1.58
C ILE A 181 -2.24 5.03 -2.33
N GLN A 182 -2.99 4.27 -3.13
CA GLN A 182 -2.41 3.21 -3.96
C GLN A 182 -1.33 3.78 -4.88
N GLY A 183 -0.18 3.11 -4.95
CA GLY A 183 0.97 3.52 -5.75
C GLY A 183 1.84 4.63 -5.12
N LEU A 184 1.36 5.31 -4.08
CA LEU A 184 2.17 6.25 -3.27
C LEU A 184 2.49 5.70 -1.87
N SER A 185 1.72 4.73 -1.40
CA SER A 185 1.86 4.12 -0.08
C SER A 185 3.16 3.31 0.02
N ARG A 186 4.04 3.70 0.95
CA ARG A 186 5.33 3.01 1.16
C ARG A 186 5.12 1.61 1.73
N ILE A 187 4.20 1.47 2.68
CA ILE A 187 3.91 0.18 3.29
C ILE A 187 3.26 -0.78 2.30
N GLU A 188 2.45 -0.28 1.36
CA GLU A 188 1.91 -1.08 0.26
C GLU A 188 3.06 -1.62 -0.61
N HIS A 189 3.95 -0.75 -1.06
CA HIS A 189 5.09 -1.16 -1.90
C HIS A 189 5.98 -2.22 -1.19
N GLU A 190 6.26 -2.03 0.10
CA GLU A 190 7.03 -2.99 0.90
C GLU A 190 6.26 -4.30 1.15
N PHE A 191 4.93 -4.25 1.28
CA PHE A 191 4.09 -5.43 1.40
C PHE A 191 4.06 -6.22 0.08
N GLU A 192 3.89 -5.55 -1.05
CA GLU A 192 3.89 -6.19 -2.37
C GLU A 192 5.22 -6.87 -2.71
N ALA A 193 6.35 -6.30 -2.26
CA ALA A 193 7.69 -6.89 -2.43
C ALA A 193 8.00 -8.07 -1.48
N SER A 194 7.08 -8.43 -0.58
CA SER A 194 7.29 -9.43 0.46
C SER A 194 6.74 -10.82 0.10
N ASN A 195 6.71 -11.75 1.07
CA ASN A 195 6.01 -13.03 0.94
C ASN A 195 4.47 -12.93 1.05
N LYS A 196 3.93 -11.73 1.28
CA LYS A 196 2.49 -11.38 1.31
C LYS A 196 1.63 -12.36 2.09
N GLN A 197 1.52 -12.14 3.40
CA GLN A 197 0.70 -12.96 4.28
C GLN A 197 -0.58 -12.26 4.70
N HIS A 198 -1.68 -13.00 4.65
CA HIS A 198 -2.96 -12.63 5.26
C HIS A 198 -3.29 -13.58 6.42
N TYR A 199 -4.03 -13.08 7.40
CA TYR A 199 -4.43 -13.90 8.56
C TYR A 199 -5.76 -14.60 8.27
N TRP A 200 -5.71 -15.91 8.07
CA TRP A 200 -6.86 -16.74 7.79
C TRP A 200 -7.48 -17.22 9.09
N VAL A 201 -8.79 -17.10 9.23
CA VAL A 201 -9.54 -17.53 10.41
C VAL A 201 -10.62 -18.54 10.03
N PRO A 202 -10.86 -19.58 10.84
CA PRO A 202 -11.87 -20.58 10.54
C PRO A 202 -13.28 -20.06 10.82
N CYS A 203 -14.25 -20.48 10.00
CA CYS A 203 -15.66 -20.31 10.32
C CYS A 203 -16.03 -21.16 11.55
N PRO A 204 -16.70 -20.60 12.58
CA PRO A 204 -17.18 -21.39 13.73
C PRO A 204 -18.14 -22.52 13.35
N HIS A 205 -18.86 -22.38 12.23
CA HIS A 205 -19.88 -23.32 11.77
C HIS A 205 -19.30 -24.42 10.87
N CYS A 206 -18.67 -24.06 9.75
CA CYS A 206 -18.17 -25.03 8.77
C CYS A 206 -16.66 -25.32 8.87
N LYS A 207 -15.92 -24.62 9.75
CA LYS A 207 -14.47 -24.76 9.97
C LYS A 207 -13.56 -24.36 8.79
N GLU A 208 -14.12 -24.08 7.62
CA GLU A 208 -13.36 -23.57 6.47
C GLU A 208 -12.68 -22.23 6.78
N LEU A 209 -11.45 -22.08 6.30
CA LEU A 209 -10.63 -20.89 6.51
C LEU A 209 -11.02 -19.78 5.54
N GLN A 210 -11.04 -18.53 6.03
CA GLN A 210 -11.32 -17.34 5.23
C GLN A 210 -10.60 -16.10 5.76
N ILE A 211 -10.51 -15.07 4.93
CA ILE A 211 -10.05 -13.73 5.31
C ILE A 211 -11.28 -12.86 5.59
N LEU A 212 -11.29 -12.13 6.70
CA LEU A 212 -12.36 -11.18 6.99
C LEU A 212 -12.27 -10.00 6.02
N LYS A 213 -13.28 -9.86 5.16
CA LYS A 213 -13.41 -8.77 4.19
C LYS A 213 -14.66 -7.97 4.47
N TRP A 214 -14.60 -6.67 4.20
CA TRP A 214 -15.72 -5.75 4.44
C TRP A 214 -17.07 -6.18 3.84
N PRO A 215 -17.15 -6.68 2.58
CA PRO A 215 -18.43 -7.05 1.98
C PRO A 215 -19.22 -8.12 2.73
N GLN A 216 -18.54 -8.91 3.58
CA GLN A 216 -19.16 -9.94 4.41
C GLN A 216 -19.65 -9.45 5.77
N ILE A 217 -19.37 -8.20 6.15
CA ILE A 217 -20.01 -7.58 7.31
C ILE A 217 -21.41 -7.14 6.91
N LYS A 218 -22.42 -7.71 7.58
CA LYS A 218 -23.84 -7.45 7.37
C LYS A 218 -24.45 -6.96 8.67
N TRP A 219 -25.54 -6.19 8.61
CA TRP A 219 -26.14 -5.59 9.81
C TRP A 219 -27.66 -5.46 9.75
N ASP A 220 -28.35 -6.02 8.75
CA ASP A 220 -29.83 -6.07 8.64
C ASP A 220 -30.53 -4.75 9.11
N ASP A 221 -30.07 -3.60 8.59
CA ASP A 221 -30.49 -2.22 8.91
C ASP A 221 -30.19 -1.69 10.34
N ASP A 222 -29.59 -2.49 11.20
CA ASP A 222 -29.19 -2.11 12.57
C ASP A 222 -27.68 -2.34 12.79
N PRO A 223 -26.86 -1.27 12.84
CA PRO A 223 -25.42 -1.38 13.06
C PRO A 223 -25.02 -2.16 14.31
N GLU A 224 -25.85 -2.19 15.36
CA GLU A 224 -25.54 -2.95 16.59
C GLU A 224 -25.64 -4.46 16.37
N LYS A 225 -26.37 -4.90 15.35
CA LYS A 225 -26.54 -6.30 14.95
C LYS A 225 -25.55 -6.70 13.86
N ALA A 226 -24.40 -6.03 13.77
CA ALA A 226 -23.39 -6.36 12.79
C ALA A 226 -22.82 -7.78 13.02
N TYR A 227 -22.97 -8.64 12.02
CA TYR A 227 -22.41 -9.99 11.96
C TYR A 227 -21.53 -10.15 10.73
N TYR A 228 -20.70 -11.19 10.72
CA TYR A 228 -19.93 -11.58 9.54
C TYR A 228 -20.59 -12.79 8.88
N GLU A 229 -20.87 -12.71 7.59
CA GLU A 229 -21.43 -13.81 6.79
C GLU A 229 -20.30 -14.66 6.19
N CYS A 230 -20.24 -15.95 6.53
CA CYS A 230 -19.19 -16.83 6.03
C CYS A 230 -19.25 -16.99 4.50
N ILE A 231 -18.11 -16.82 3.81
CA ILE A 231 -18.03 -16.96 2.34
C ILE A 231 -18.33 -18.38 1.84
N HIS A 232 -18.19 -19.39 2.71
CA HIS A 232 -18.33 -20.81 2.34
C HIS A 232 -19.72 -21.36 2.63
N CYS A 233 -20.21 -21.19 3.87
CA CYS A 233 -21.49 -21.75 4.31
C CYS A 233 -22.62 -20.72 4.45
N GLN A 234 -22.36 -19.43 4.23
CA GLN A 234 -23.32 -18.33 4.43
C GLN A 234 -23.88 -18.23 5.87
N GLY A 235 -23.28 -18.94 6.83
CA GLY A 235 -23.67 -18.89 8.23
C GLY A 235 -23.35 -17.52 8.84
N LYS A 236 -24.27 -16.99 9.66
CA LYS A 236 -24.08 -15.77 10.45
C LYS A 236 -23.07 -16.03 11.58
N ILE A 237 -21.95 -15.33 11.54
CA ILE A 237 -20.92 -15.37 12.58
C ILE A 237 -21.10 -14.13 13.44
N GLU A 238 -21.40 -14.35 14.71
CA GLU A 238 -21.61 -13.29 15.69
C GLU A 238 -20.28 -12.74 16.22
N HIS A 239 -20.27 -11.47 16.62
CA HIS A 239 -19.06 -10.78 17.06
C HIS A 239 -18.30 -11.50 18.19
N HIS A 240 -19.02 -12.10 19.14
CA HIS A 240 -18.44 -12.80 20.28
C HIS A 240 -17.66 -14.07 19.86
N GLN A 241 -17.93 -14.63 18.68
CA GLN A 241 -17.25 -15.81 18.16
C GLN A 241 -15.84 -15.48 17.64
N LYS A 242 -15.51 -14.19 17.45
CA LYS A 242 -14.18 -13.76 17.00
C LYS A 242 -13.04 -14.26 17.88
N THR A 243 -13.22 -14.33 19.21
CA THR A 243 -12.17 -14.83 20.10
C THR A 243 -11.69 -16.21 19.66
N TRP A 244 -12.63 -17.15 19.46
CA TRP A 244 -12.32 -18.49 18.97
C TRP A 244 -11.71 -18.47 17.57
N MET A 245 -12.23 -17.64 16.66
CA MET A 245 -11.71 -17.51 15.29
C MET A 245 -10.25 -17.05 15.27
N LEU A 246 -9.92 -16.04 16.08
CA LEU A 246 -8.56 -15.48 16.16
C LEU A 246 -7.59 -16.50 16.76
N GLU A 247 -7.98 -17.22 17.82
CA GLU A 247 -7.14 -18.25 18.45
C GLU A 247 -6.79 -19.40 17.51
N HIS A 248 -7.70 -19.74 16.58
CA HIS A 248 -7.54 -20.82 15.61
C HIS A 248 -7.09 -20.32 14.22
N GLY A 249 -6.71 -19.05 14.12
CA GLY A 249 -6.26 -18.45 12.87
C GLY A 249 -4.79 -18.72 12.56
N CYS A 250 -4.41 -18.58 11.29
CA CYS A 250 -3.04 -18.77 10.82
C CYS A 250 -2.64 -17.78 9.73
N TRP A 251 -1.37 -17.41 9.68
CA TRP A 251 -0.80 -16.66 8.56
C TRP A 251 -0.52 -17.61 7.40
N LYS A 252 -0.91 -17.23 6.18
CA LYS A 252 -0.58 -17.98 4.96
C LYS A 252 0.13 -17.06 3.96
N PRO A 253 1.36 -17.40 3.51
CA PRO A 253 2.07 -16.63 2.49
C PRO A 253 1.53 -16.91 1.09
N GLU A 254 1.40 -15.86 0.30
CA GLU A 254 1.08 -15.95 -1.14
C GLU A 254 2.34 -16.15 -1.98
N ASN A 255 3.49 -15.66 -1.52
CA ASN A 255 4.78 -15.81 -2.19
C ASN A 255 5.81 -16.49 -1.26
N PRO A 256 5.72 -17.82 -1.07
CA PRO A 256 6.57 -18.55 -0.12
C PRO A 256 8.06 -18.55 -0.48
N GLU A 257 8.41 -18.30 -1.74
CA GLU A 257 9.80 -18.22 -2.22
C GLU A 257 10.55 -17.01 -1.64
N GLN A 258 9.84 -15.97 -1.21
CA GLN A 258 10.42 -14.84 -0.51
C GLN A 258 10.73 -15.22 0.96
N THR A 259 11.94 -15.71 1.20
CA THR A 259 12.36 -16.20 2.54
C THR A 259 13.07 -15.16 3.41
N LYS A 260 13.23 -13.92 2.92
CA LYS A 260 13.96 -12.85 3.62
C LYS A 260 13.07 -11.69 4.04
N VAL A 261 11.94 -11.49 3.38
CA VAL A 261 10.99 -10.40 3.67
C VAL A 261 9.62 -10.98 3.98
N ALA A 262 9.23 -10.94 5.26
CA ALA A 262 7.89 -11.35 5.67
C ALA A 262 6.96 -10.14 5.68
N GLY A 263 5.91 -10.12 4.85
CA GLY A 263 4.89 -9.09 4.90
C GLY A 263 3.59 -9.64 5.44
N PHE A 264 2.93 -8.83 6.26
CA PHE A 264 1.71 -9.17 6.96
C PHE A 264 0.67 -8.09 6.69
N HIS A 265 -0.54 -8.48 6.32
CA HIS A 265 -1.69 -7.60 6.20
C HIS A 265 -2.77 -7.96 7.21
N LEU A 266 -3.31 -6.97 7.92
CA LEU A 266 -4.41 -7.18 8.87
C LEU A 266 -5.34 -5.97 8.99
N SER A 267 -6.61 -6.17 8.69
CA SER A 267 -7.67 -5.17 8.95
C SER A 267 -8.02 -5.06 10.44
N SER A 268 -8.51 -3.90 10.87
CA SER A 268 -9.12 -3.70 12.18
C SER A 268 -10.38 -4.56 12.41
N LEU A 269 -10.95 -5.20 11.38
CA LEU A 269 -12.02 -6.19 11.54
C LEU A 269 -11.60 -7.38 12.43
N TYR A 270 -10.29 -7.66 12.52
CA TYR A 270 -9.69 -8.69 13.38
C TYR A 270 -9.46 -8.23 14.82
N SER A 271 -9.85 -7.00 15.17
CA SER A 271 -9.71 -6.48 16.53
C SER A 271 -10.37 -7.43 17.54
N PRO A 272 -9.69 -7.78 18.65
CA PRO A 272 -10.25 -8.66 19.66
C PRO A 272 -11.57 -8.16 20.25
N VAL A 273 -12.42 -9.08 20.72
CA VAL A 273 -13.72 -8.75 21.34
C VAL A 273 -13.50 -7.81 22.53
N GLY A 274 -14.28 -6.73 22.62
CA GLY A 274 -14.13 -5.67 23.63
C GLY A 274 -13.24 -4.50 23.22
N TRP A 275 -12.62 -4.58 22.03
CA TRP A 275 -11.99 -3.43 21.36
C TRP A 275 -12.90 -2.95 20.22
N PHE A 276 -12.32 -2.44 19.14
CA PHE A 276 -13.05 -2.01 17.95
C PHE A 276 -13.95 -3.12 17.40
N SER A 277 -15.27 -2.88 17.40
CA SER A 277 -16.26 -3.87 17.06
C SER A 277 -16.66 -3.86 15.58
N TRP A 278 -17.35 -4.90 15.11
CA TRP A 278 -17.96 -4.85 13.78
C TRP A 278 -19.08 -3.81 13.71
N ALA A 279 -19.79 -3.59 14.82
CA ALA A 279 -20.77 -2.52 14.94
C ALA A 279 -20.10 -1.14 14.79
N ASP A 280 -18.94 -0.92 15.41
CA ASP A 280 -18.17 0.32 15.26
C ASP A 280 -17.70 0.51 13.81
N ALA A 281 -17.23 -0.56 13.16
CA ALA A 281 -16.88 -0.54 11.75
C ALA A 281 -18.04 -0.08 10.86
N VAL A 282 -19.25 -0.62 11.10
CA VAL A 282 -20.48 -0.22 10.40
C VAL A 282 -20.86 1.23 10.69
N LYS A 283 -20.85 1.66 11.96
CA LYS A 283 -21.16 3.05 12.32
C LYS A 283 -20.21 4.04 11.64
N HIS A 284 -18.90 3.77 11.70
CA HIS A 284 -17.89 4.60 11.05
C HIS A 284 -18.05 4.60 9.53
N PHE A 285 -18.34 3.45 8.93
CA PHE A 285 -18.62 3.36 7.50
C PHE A 285 -19.85 4.18 7.10
N LEU A 286 -20.95 4.07 7.84
CA LEU A 286 -22.19 4.80 7.53
C LEU A 286 -22.03 6.32 7.64
N GLN A 287 -21.17 6.79 8.54
CA GLN A 287 -20.79 8.21 8.64
C GLN A 287 -19.89 8.65 7.47
N ALA A 288 -19.00 7.75 7.01
CA ALA A 288 -18.01 8.04 6.00
C ALA A 288 -18.50 7.87 4.55
N LYS A 289 -19.43 6.94 4.28
CA LYS A 289 -19.79 6.48 2.93
C LYS A 289 -20.23 7.57 1.95
N SER A 290 -20.77 8.68 2.46
CA SER A 290 -21.27 9.80 1.65
C SER A 290 -20.24 10.91 1.45
N ASN A 291 -19.05 10.80 2.05
CA ASN A 291 -17.97 11.77 1.93
C ASN A 291 -16.68 11.03 1.56
N GLU A 292 -16.17 11.30 0.38
CA GLU A 292 -15.00 10.60 -0.16
C GLU A 292 -13.76 10.71 0.72
N GLN A 293 -13.49 11.88 1.31
CA GLN A 293 -12.34 12.06 2.21
C GLN A 293 -12.49 11.23 3.49
N LEU A 294 -13.69 11.17 4.06
CA LEU A 294 -13.96 10.34 5.23
C LEU A 294 -13.91 8.85 4.87
N LEU A 295 -14.41 8.48 3.69
CA LEU A 295 -14.37 7.10 3.21
C LEU A 295 -12.93 6.64 2.95
N LYS A 296 -12.08 7.50 2.39
CA LYS A 296 -10.64 7.29 2.25
C LYS A 296 -9.98 6.99 3.61
N VAL A 297 -10.23 7.85 4.59
CA VAL A 297 -9.74 7.63 5.97
C VAL A 297 -10.24 6.30 6.52
N TRP A 298 -11.52 5.97 6.33
CA TRP A 298 -12.10 4.73 6.81
C TRP A 298 -11.49 3.49 6.14
N VAL A 299 -11.28 3.48 4.81
CA VAL A 299 -10.63 2.38 4.09
C VAL A 299 -9.19 2.19 4.59
N ASN A 300 -8.41 3.27 4.61
CA ASN A 300 -7.00 3.24 5.03
C ASN A 300 -6.83 2.79 6.48
N THR A 301 -7.64 3.31 7.39
CA THR A 301 -7.48 3.06 8.83
C THR A 301 -8.26 1.87 9.35
N THR A 302 -9.42 1.52 8.78
CA THR A 302 -10.22 0.39 9.27
C THR A 302 -9.90 -0.90 8.51
N LEU A 303 -9.86 -0.83 7.18
CA LEU A 303 -9.52 -1.99 6.36
C LEU A 303 -8.02 -2.23 6.30
N GLY A 304 -7.21 -1.18 6.50
CA GLY A 304 -5.78 -1.28 6.29
C GLY A 304 -5.46 -1.49 4.81
N GLU A 305 -6.30 -0.97 3.92
CA GLU A 305 -6.18 -1.09 2.46
C GLU A 305 -5.85 0.27 1.86
N THR A 306 -5.14 0.30 0.74
CA THR A 306 -4.88 1.55 0.03
C THR A 306 -6.15 2.11 -0.60
N TRP A 307 -6.21 3.43 -0.66
CA TRP A 307 -7.28 4.13 -1.36
C TRP A 307 -6.88 4.30 -2.81
N VAL A 308 -7.73 3.85 -3.72
CA VAL A 308 -7.62 4.17 -5.13
C VAL A 308 -8.29 5.52 -5.31
N ASP A 309 -7.51 6.57 -5.52
CA ASP A 309 -8.09 7.82 -5.98
C ASP A 309 -8.76 7.50 -7.32
N LYS A 310 -10.09 7.46 -7.32
CA LYS A 310 -10.83 7.58 -8.56
C LYS A 310 -10.43 8.94 -9.07
N GLY A 311 -9.56 9.00 -10.08
CA GLY A 311 -9.19 10.28 -10.68
C GLY A 311 -10.48 11.06 -10.89
N GLU A 312 -10.47 12.37 -10.59
CA GLU A 312 -11.59 13.24 -10.90
C GLU A 312 -11.82 13.16 -12.42
N ALA A 313 -12.57 12.15 -12.88
CA ALA A 313 -13.34 12.28 -14.09
C ALA A 313 -14.27 13.44 -13.77
N PRO A 314 -14.08 14.61 -14.39
CA PRO A 314 -15.01 15.71 -14.18
C PRO A 314 -16.40 15.19 -14.49
N ASP A 315 -17.41 15.68 -13.77
CA ASP A 315 -18.80 15.33 -14.06
C ASP A 315 -19.02 15.37 -15.58
N TRP A 316 -19.50 14.26 -16.15
CA TRP A 316 -19.64 14.12 -17.60
C TRP A 316 -20.47 15.28 -18.17
N GLN A 317 -21.37 15.88 -17.38
CA GLN A 317 -22.12 17.08 -17.74
C GLN A 317 -21.21 18.29 -17.99
N ARG A 318 -20.21 18.53 -17.13
CA ARG A 318 -19.25 19.63 -17.29
C ARG A 318 -18.32 19.43 -18.49
N LEU A 319 -17.92 18.19 -18.76
CA LEU A 319 -17.17 17.86 -19.98
C LEU A 319 -18.03 18.04 -21.23
N TYR A 320 -19.28 17.56 -21.19
CA TYR A 320 -20.23 17.68 -22.28
C TYR A 320 -20.55 19.14 -22.60
N GLU A 321 -20.74 20.00 -21.58
CA GLU A 321 -20.97 21.44 -21.75
C GLU A 321 -19.77 22.18 -22.33
N ARG A 322 -18.55 21.71 -22.07
CA ARG A 322 -17.31 22.30 -22.59
C ARG A 322 -16.88 21.74 -23.93
N ARG A 323 -17.67 20.84 -24.55
CA ARG A 323 -17.33 20.28 -25.86
C ARG A 323 -17.31 21.39 -26.91
N GLU A 324 -16.31 21.35 -27.76
CA GLU A 324 -16.22 22.24 -28.92
C GLU A 324 -16.91 21.59 -30.12
N HIS A 325 -17.58 22.41 -30.93
CA HIS A 325 -18.13 21.96 -32.19
C HIS A 325 -17.11 22.18 -33.30
N TYR A 326 -16.65 21.09 -33.90
CA TYR A 326 -15.81 21.08 -35.09
C TYR A 326 -16.32 20.03 -36.06
N LYS A 327 -15.91 20.16 -37.34
CA LYS A 327 -16.37 19.27 -38.39
C LYS A 327 -15.49 18.01 -38.43
N ILE A 328 -16.10 16.84 -38.24
CA ILE A 328 -15.43 15.54 -38.40
C ILE A 328 -14.83 15.45 -39.81
N GLY A 329 -13.62 14.90 -39.90
CA GLY A 329 -12.81 14.80 -41.12
C GLY A 329 -12.05 16.08 -41.47
N ILE A 330 -12.18 17.17 -40.68
CA ILE A 330 -11.39 18.39 -40.85
C ILE A 330 -10.60 18.66 -39.56
N VAL A 331 -9.29 18.87 -39.68
CA VAL A 331 -8.42 19.18 -38.53
C VAL A 331 -8.78 20.57 -37.98
N PRO A 332 -9.16 20.70 -36.70
CA PRO A 332 -9.51 21.99 -36.12
C PRO A 332 -8.34 22.98 -36.10
N ARG A 333 -8.66 24.28 -36.03
CA ARG A 333 -7.65 25.34 -35.93
C ARG A 333 -6.90 25.22 -34.60
N GLY A 334 -5.65 24.77 -34.64
CA GLY A 334 -4.85 24.45 -33.44
C GLY A 334 -4.27 23.04 -33.46
N GLY A 335 -4.87 22.13 -34.25
CA GLY A 335 -4.31 20.81 -34.53
C GLY A 335 -3.09 20.91 -35.43
N LEU A 336 -1.91 20.53 -34.92
CA LEU A 336 -0.64 20.64 -35.62
C LEU A 336 -0.13 19.29 -36.13
N VAL A 337 -0.29 18.24 -35.32
CA VAL A 337 0.21 16.88 -35.57
C VAL A 337 -0.95 15.90 -35.48
N LEU A 338 -1.05 14.96 -36.42
CA LEU A 338 -2.02 13.88 -36.37
C LEU A 338 -1.35 12.58 -35.94
N THR A 339 -1.99 11.86 -35.02
CA THR A 339 -1.67 10.48 -34.70
C THR A 339 -2.90 9.61 -34.92
N ALA A 340 -2.70 8.31 -35.05
CA ALA A 340 -3.77 7.34 -35.14
C ALA A 340 -3.60 6.24 -34.09
N GLY A 341 -4.72 5.77 -33.54
CA GLY A 341 -4.80 4.57 -32.71
C GLY A 341 -5.66 3.52 -33.41
N VAL A 342 -5.22 2.27 -33.41
CA VAL A 342 -5.97 1.14 -33.97
C VAL A 342 -6.18 0.09 -32.90
N ASP A 343 -7.45 -0.25 -32.68
CA ASP A 343 -7.85 -1.40 -31.87
C ASP A 343 -8.29 -2.56 -32.79
N VAL A 344 -7.76 -3.75 -32.51
CA VAL A 344 -7.94 -4.95 -33.33
C VAL A 344 -9.02 -5.83 -32.72
N GLN A 345 -10.16 -5.93 -33.39
CA GLN A 345 -11.32 -6.70 -32.94
C GLN A 345 -11.51 -7.93 -33.81
N LYS A 346 -12.30 -8.91 -33.35
CA LYS A 346 -12.50 -10.19 -34.06
C LYS A 346 -12.99 -10.07 -35.51
N ASP A 347 -13.74 -9.01 -35.83
CA ASP A 347 -14.43 -8.83 -37.10
C ASP A 347 -14.22 -7.44 -37.73
N ARG A 348 -13.31 -6.63 -37.18
CA ARG A 348 -13.02 -5.27 -37.65
C ARG A 348 -11.74 -4.68 -37.05
N LEU A 349 -11.29 -3.58 -37.62
CA LEU A 349 -10.33 -2.66 -37.02
C LEU A 349 -11.03 -1.33 -36.72
N GLU A 350 -10.85 -0.81 -35.51
CA GLU A 350 -11.33 0.51 -35.13
C GLU A 350 -10.17 1.49 -35.14
N LEU A 351 -10.19 2.44 -36.07
CA LEU A 351 -9.15 3.45 -36.27
C LEU A 351 -9.67 4.81 -35.79
N GLU A 352 -9.02 5.39 -34.80
CA GLU A 352 -9.24 6.77 -34.37
C GLU A 352 -8.07 7.66 -34.81
N VAL A 353 -8.36 8.79 -35.44
CA VAL A 353 -7.38 9.82 -35.80
C VAL A 353 -7.53 11.00 -34.86
N VAL A 354 -6.45 11.36 -34.18
CA VAL A 354 -6.41 12.43 -33.17
C VAL A 354 -5.45 13.52 -33.61
N ALA A 355 -5.92 14.76 -33.60
CA ALA A 355 -5.09 15.95 -33.76
C ALA A 355 -4.58 16.45 -32.42
N TRP A 356 -3.32 16.88 -32.39
CA TRP A 356 -2.64 17.42 -31.21
C TRP A 356 -2.19 18.85 -31.44
N GLY A 357 -2.50 19.70 -30.46
CA GLY A 357 -2.08 21.09 -30.39
C GLY A 357 -1.11 21.36 -29.23
N PRO A 358 -0.74 22.63 -29.02
CA PRO A 358 0.05 23.05 -27.86
C PRO A 358 -0.59 22.60 -26.53
N ASN A 359 0.24 22.40 -25.50
CA ASN A 359 -0.21 21.99 -24.16
C ASN A 359 -0.99 20.66 -24.09
N ARG A 360 -0.81 19.77 -25.07
CA ARG A 360 -1.51 18.46 -25.17
C ARG A 360 -3.02 18.57 -25.36
N GLU A 361 -3.48 19.71 -25.87
CA GLU A 361 -4.86 19.82 -26.36
C GLU A 361 -5.06 18.87 -27.54
N SER A 362 -6.22 18.21 -27.61
CA SER A 362 -6.48 17.21 -28.64
C SER A 362 -7.93 17.20 -29.13
N TRP A 363 -8.10 16.75 -30.37
CA TRP A 363 -9.39 16.64 -31.04
C TRP A 363 -9.47 15.31 -31.78
N SER A 364 -10.56 14.57 -31.62
CA SER A 364 -10.85 13.35 -32.38
C SER A 364 -11.33 13.77 -33.77
N VAL A 365 -10.43 13.72 -34.75
CA VAL A 365 -10.69 14.25 -36.11
C VAL A 365 -11.58 13.32 -36.89
N ASP A 366 -11.33 12.02 -36.80
CA ASP A 366 -12.04 11.02 -37.59
C ASP A 366 -12.00 9.67 -36.88
N TYR A 367 -13.03 8.87 -37.11
CA TYR A 367 -13.14 7.53 -36.57
C TYR A 367 -13.70 6.60 -37.64
N LYS A 368 -12.91 5.59 -38.00
CA LYS A 368 -13.23 4.65 -39.08
C LYS A 368 -13.32 3.24 -38.53
N ILE A 369 -14.37 2.55 -38.96
CA ILE A 369 -14.53 1.12 -38.72
C ILE A 369 -14.22 0.40 -40.03
N LEU A 370 -13.10 -0.32 -40.07
CA LEU A 370 -12.74 -1.17 -41.21
C LEU A 370 -13.30 -2.56 -40.95
N LEU A 371 -14.34 -2.95 -41.66
CA LEU A 371 -14.99 -4.26 -41.48
C LEU A 371 -14.21 -5.36 -42.19
N GLY A 372 -13.94 -6.45 -41.49
CA GLY A 372 -13.24 -7.60 -42.04
C GLY A 372 -12.57 -8.46 -40.97
N ASP A 373 -12.24 -9.68 -41.33
CA ASP A 373 -11.52 -10.62 -40.48
C ASP A 373 -10.03 -10.25 -40.43
N PRO A 374 -9.43 -9.96 -39.25
CA PRO A 374 -8.00 -9.67 -39.10
C PRO A 374 -7.07 -10.78 -39.61
N GLU A 375 -7.56 -12.00 -39.82
CA GLU A 375 -6.80 -13.08 -40.45
C GLU A 375 -6.72 -12.96 -42.00
N LYS A 376 -7.33 -11.93 -42.59
CA LYS A 376 -7.38 -11.71 -44.05
C LYS A 376 -6.64 -10.44 -44.47
N ASP A 377 -5.80 -10.53 -45.50
CA ASP A 377 -5.00 -9.41 -46.01
C ASP A 377 -5.81 -8.16 -46.42
N ASN A 378 -7.08 -8.32 -46.81
CA ASN A 378 -7.92 -7.22 -47.29
C ASN A 378 -8.08 -6.09 -46.25
N ILE A 379 -8.27 -6.43 -44.97
CA ILE A 379 -8.47 -5.41 -43.93
C ILE A 379 -7.18 -4.64 -43.64
N TRP A 380 -6.04 -5.29 -43.75
CA TRP A 380 -4.72 -4.68 -43.59
C TRP A 380 -4.37 -3.74 -44.75
N GLN A 381 -4.80 -4.07 -45.98
CA GLN A 381 -4.70 -3.17 -47.13
C GLN A 381 -5.54 -1.90 -46.91
N GLN A 382 -6.78 -2.03 -46.42
CA GLN A 382 -7.62 -0.88 -46.06
C GLN A 382 -6.96 -0.01 -44.97
N LEU A 383 -6.30 -0.63 -43.99
CA LEU A 383 -5.57 0.10 -42.96
C LEU A 383 -4.37 0.86 -43.54
N SER A 384 -3.61 0.24 -44.45
CA SER A 384 -2.49 0.90 -45.15
C SER A 384 -2.97 2.08 -46.01
N GLU A 385 -4.11 1.96 -46.69
CA GLU A 385 -4.73 3.07 -47.41
C GLU A 385 -5.16 4.20 -46.46
N ALA A 386 -5.73 3.85 -45.31
CA ALA A 386 -6.11 4.83 -44.30
C ALA A 386 -4.91 5.57 -43.71
N LEU A 387 -3.78 4.88 -43.50
CA LEU A 387 -2.52 5.48 -43.02
C LEU A 387 -1.95 6.52 -44.00
N GLN A 388 -2.15 6.33 -45.30
CA GLN A 388 -1.70 7.27 -46.35
C GLN A 388 -2.63 8.48 -46.52
N HIS A 389 -3.80 8.46 -45.88
CA HIS A 389 -4.76 9.55 -45.99
C HIS A 389 -4.22 10.84 -45.35
N SER A 390 -4.47 11.97 -46.01
CA SER A 390 -4.15 13.30 -45.49
C SER A 390 -5.45 14.07 -45.26
N TYR A 391 -5.57 14.67 -44.08
CA TYR A 391 -6.76 15.40 -43.68
C TYR A 391 -6.64 16.88 -43.98
N GLU A 392 -7.70 17.47 -44.54
CA GLU A 392 -7.79 18.92 -44.69
C GLU A 392 -7.89 19.57 -43.30
N SER A 393 -7.16 20.65 -43.08
CA SER A 393 -7.15 21.43 -41.86
C SER A 393 -7.91 22.73 -42.07
N ALA A 394 -8.45 23.31 -40.99
CA ALA A 394 -9.24 24.54 -41.04
C ALA A 394 -8.47 25.77 -41.58
N ASP A 395 -7.15 25.68 -41.67
CA ASP A 395 -6.25 26.66 -42.32
C ASP A 395 -6.04 26.41 -43.82
N GLY A 396 -6.72 25.41 -44.41
CA GLY A 396 -6.64 25.02 -45.81
C GLY A 396 -5.43 24.15 -46.16
N LEU A 397 -4.62 23.74 -45.19
CA LEU A 397 -3.48 22.84 -45.39
C LEU A 397 -3.89 21.37 -45.23
N TYR A 398 -3.14 20.47 -45.85
CA TYR A 398 -3.33 19.02 -45.66
C TYR A 398 -2.31 18.49 -44.66
N ARG A 399 -2.77 17.68 -43.72
CA ARG A 399 -1.95 17.07 -42.66
C ARG A 399 -2.01 15.55 -42.77
N PRO A 400 -0.88 14.86 -42.95
CA PRO A 400 -0.83 13.39 -42.94
C PRO A 400 -0.86 12.86 -41.50
N ILE A 401 -1.15 11.56 -41.36
CA ILE A 401 -0.94 10.83 -40.10
C ILE A 401 0.57 10.67 -39.88
N SER A 402 1.09 11.31 -38.83
CA SER A 402 2.53 11.29 -38.51
C SER A 402 2.96 10.00 -37.83
N MET A 403 2.08 9.42 -37.01
CA MET A 403 2.35 8.18 -36.27
C MET A 403 1.07 7.42 -36.00
N LEU A 404 1.10 6.09 -36.16
CA LEU A 404 0.01 5.18 -35.83
C LEU A 404 0.48 4.16 -34.79
N ALA A 405 -0.30 3.99 -33.73
CA ALA A 405 -0.14 2.92 -32.75
C ALA A 405 -1.25 1.88 -32.92
N ILE A 406 -0.91 0.60 -32.95
CA ILE A 406 -1.87 -0.50 -33.11
C ILE A 406 -1.73 -1.49 -31.95
N ASP A 407 -2.84 -1.88 -31.32
CA ASP A 407 -2.83 -2.88 -30.25
C ASP A 407 -2.56 -4.29 -30.82
N ALA A 408 -1.64 -5.02 -30.19
CA ALA A 408 -1.27 -6.38 -30.55
C ALA A 408 -1.88 -7.45 -29.61
N GLY A 409 -2.86 -7.07 -28.77
CA GLY A 409 -3.58 -7.98 -27.86
C GLY A 409 -4.41 -9.07 -28.55
N PHE A 410 -4.80 -8.88 -29.80
CA PHE A 410 -5.54 -9.83 -30.65
C PHE A 410 -4.93 -9.90 -32.06
N ALA A 411 -5.00 -11.05 -32.74
CA ALA A 411 -4.35 -11.30 -34.05
C ALA A 411 -2.87 -10.84 -34.10
N THR A 412 -2.12 -11.18 -33.04
CA THR A 412 -0.78 -10.64 -32.77
C THR A 412 0.21 -10.87 -33.91
N GLN A 413 0.13 -12.03 -34.60
CA GLN A 413 1.07 -12.35 -35.67
C GLN A 413 0.80 -11.52 -36.92
N GLU A 414 -0.47 -11.28 -37.22
CA GLU A 414 -0.95 -10.47 -38.34
C GLU A 414 -0.60 -9.01 -38.13
N VAL A 415 -0.81 -8.48 -36.90
CA VAL A 415 -0.37 -7.14 -36.50
C VAL A 415 1.14 -7.00 -36.71
N TYR A 416 1.94 -7.93 -36.19
CA TYR A 416 3.39 -7.86 -36.34
C TYR A 416 3.87 -8.00 -37.78
N ALA A 417 3.20 -8.82 -38.59
CA ALA A 417 3.50 -8.94 -40.01
C ALA A 417 3.27 -7.60 -40.73
N TRP A 418 2.10 -7.00 -40.53
CA TRP A 418 1.74 -5.71 -41.13
C TRP A 418 2.67 -4.57 -40.67
N VAL A 419 2.98 -4.47 -39.37
CA VAL A 419 3.86 -3.42 -38.83
C VAL A 419 5.27 -3.49 -39.41
N ARG A 420 5.80 -4.70 -39.66
CA ARG A 420 7.14 -4.88 -40.26
C ARG A 420 7.22 -4.38 -41.70
N GLU A 421 6.08 -4.30 -42.40
CA GLU A 421 6.00 -3.75 -43.76
C GLU A 421 5.93 -2.22 -43.78
N GLN A 422 5.66 -1.59 -42.63
CA GLN A 422 5.56 -0.14 -42.50
C GLN A 422 6.89 0.53 -42.14
N SER A 423 6.96 1.85 -42.30
CA SER A 423 8.12 2.64 -41.87
C SER A 423 8.25 2.63 -40.35
N LEU A 424 9.45 2.28 -39.85
CA LEU A 424 9.80 2.25 -38.41
C LEU A 424 9.53 3.56 -37.67
N ASN A 425 9.47 4.69 -38.38
CA ASN A 425 9.24 6.01 -37.81
C ASN A 425 7.76 6.44 -37.86
N GLN A 426 6.87 5.60 -38.41
CA GLN A 426 5.48 5.95 -38.68
C GLN A 426 4.48 5.01 -38.01
N VAL A 427 4.85 3.76 -37.71
CA VAL A 427 3.94 2.79 -37.08
C VAL A 427 4.62 2.09 -35.90
N MET A 428 3.89 1.90 -34.81
CA MET A 428 4.31 1.12 -33.64
C MET A 428 3.20 0.18 -33.17
N ALA A 429 3.59 -0.97 -32.60
CA ALA A 429 2.72 -1.93 -31.93
C ALA A 429 3.16 -2.19 -30.50
#